data_AF-A0A9X3XFT4-F1
#
_entry.id   AF-A0A9X3XFT4-F1
#
_cell.length_a   1.000
_cell.length_b   1.000
_cell.length_c   1.000
_cell.angle_alpha   90.00
_cell.angle_beta   90.00
_cell.angle_gamma   90.00
#
_symmetry.space_group_name_H-M   'P 1'
#
loop_
_entity.id
_entity.type
_entity.pdbx_description
1 polymer ?
#
loop_
_entity_poly.entity_id
_entity_poly.type
_entity_poly.pdbx_seq_one_letter_code
_entity_poly.pdbx_strand_id
1 'polypeptide(L)'
;MSDLEALATHHVREGERRFSRWDAALFEALLAGPGKRLAAGLDGSESSLRAFEAWLGLVVEAIGLGYIRPGVVGEGDAPRVRRPENLVEWLFVDMLPDTLPTVPIEARMGLLAKAWNLGEGLFGEPPWLNLCVASAMAAPSASASAGARFDLEGRLLRILDAALAPRARSTWKGPFVVRTIDLREVESAFLPGRVHFGAPTLVCVHDRKRPDLSAGVLLGARGAPNLAFRSPCLADKVEPDPSLPTVTLGQAVLYVSDARVPLPHWKRGHSVAASRAGLVVATALDSQRLWLVESP
;
A
#
# COMPACT_ATOMS: atom_id res chain seq x y z
N MET A 1 -35.41 4.26 -8.78
CA MET A 1 -34.79 5.33 -7.96
C MET A 1 -35.34 5.33 -6.54
N SER A 2 -36.66 5.24 -6.33
CA SER A 2 -37.27 5.13 -4.99
C SER A 2 -36.67 4.04 -4.10
N ASP A 3 -36.34 2.87 -4.68
CA ASP A 3 -35.91 1.72 -3.90
C ASP A 3 -34.46 1.86 -3.41
N LEU A 4 -33.61 2.55 -4.18
CA LEU A 4 -32.23 2.87 -3.79
C LEU A 4 -32.18 3.95 -2.70
N GLU A 5 -33.06 4.94 -2.76
CA GLU A 5 -33.19 5.98 -1.73
C GLU A 5 -33.70 5.40 -0.40
N ALA A 6 -34.69 4.50 -0.47
CA ALA A 6 -35.19 3.77 0.71
C ALA A 6 -34.09 2.89 1.33
N LEU A 7 -33.32 2.19 0.48
CA LEU A 7 -32.20 1.35 0.91
C LEU A 7 -31.08 2.19 1.56
N ALA A 8 -30.70 3.31 0.95
CA ALA A 8 -29.72 4.24 1.53
C ALA A 8 -30.17 4.76 2.90
N THR A 9 -31.43 5.20 3.00
CA THR A 9 -32.02 5.67 4.26
C THR A 9 -32.02 4.60 5.34
N HIS A 10 -32.32 3.34 4.97
CA HIS A 10 -32.23 2.20 5.90
C HIS A 10 -30.80 2.03 6.44
N HIS A 11 -29.80 2.06 5.56
CA HIS A 11 -28.40 1.88 5.93
C HIS A 11 -27.81 3.02 6.75
N VAL A 12 -28.23 4.27 6.55
CA VAL A 12 -27.86 5.39 7.42
C VAL A 12 -28.31 5.12 8.86
N ARG A 13 -29.59 4.76 9.04
CA ARG A 13 -30.15 4.47 10.37
C ARG A 13 -29.46 3.27 11.03
N GLU A 14 -29.16 2.23 10.26
CA GLU A 14 -28.42 1.07 10.76
C GLU A 14 -27.00 1.43 11.19
N GLY A 15 -26.31 2.28 10.42
CA GLY A 15 -25.00 2.80 10.75
C GLY A 15 -24.99 3.54 12.09
N GLU A 16 -25.88 4.53 12.23
CA GLU A 16 -26.06 5.32 13.46
C GLU A 16 -26.38 4.46 14.67
N ARG A 17 -27.20 3.42 14.50
CA ARG A 17 -27.62 2.53 15.57
C ARG A 17 -26.51 1.59 16.03
N ARG A 18 -25.67 1.11 15.11
CA ARG A 18 -24.73 0.01 15.37
C ARG A 18 -23.32 0.46 15.69
N PHE A 19 -22.87 1.62 15.22
CA PHE A 19 -21.46 1.99 15.25
C PHE A 19 -21.22 3.39 15.83
N SER A 20 -20.33 3.46 16.83
CA SER A 20 -19.95 4.73 17.48
C SER A 20 -19.06 5.64 16.61
N ARG A 21 -18.42 5.07 15.57
CA ARG A 21 -17.59 5.80 14.59
C ARG A 21 -18.33 6.09 13.29
N TRP A 22 -19.65 5.96 13.27
CA TRP A 22 -20.44 6.21 12.08
C TRP A 22 -20.22 7.64 11.56
N ASP A 23 -19.94 7.74 10.27
CA ASP A 23 -19.80 9.01 9.54
C ASP A 23 -20.81 9.03 8.39
N ALA A 24 -21.95 9.68 8.63
CA ALA A 24 -23.02 9.81 7.65
C ALA A 24 -22.57 10.60 6.41
N ALA A 25 -21.73 11.62 6.57
CA ALA A 25 -21.25 12.42 5.45
C ALA A 25 -20.32 11.59 4.53
N LEU A 26 -19.45 10.77 5.12
CA LEU A 26 -18.64 9.82 4.38
C LEU A 26 -19.49 8.79 3.64
N PHE A 27 -20.53 8.26 4.28
CA PHE A 27 -21.46 7.33 3.63
C PHE A 27 -22.15 7.94 2.42
N GLU A 28 -22.70 9.15 2.56
CA GLU A 28 -23.34 9.88 1.45
C GLU A 28 -22.35 10.14 0.31
N ALA A 29 -21.10 10.52 0.63
CA ALA A 29 -20.06 10.71 -0.38
C ALA A 29 -19.72 9.40 -1.13
N LEU A 30 -19.66 8.27 -0.40
CA LEU A 30 -19.44 6.96 -1.01
C LEU A 30 -20.61 6.52 -1.89
N LEU A 31 -21.85 6.83 -1.49
CA LEU A 31 -23.04 6.55 -2.28
C LEU A 31 -23.07 7.39 -3.57
N ALA A 32 -22.76 8.68 -3.47
CA ALA A 32 -22.74 9.61 -4.60
C ALA A 32 -21.59 9.35 -5.59
N GLY A 33 -20.48 8.79 -5.12
CA GLY A 33 -19.30 8.44 -5.94
C GLY A 33 -19.26 6.95 -6.30
N PRO A 34 -18.49 6.11 -5.57
CA PRO A 34 -18.42 4.65 -5.77
C PRO A 34 -19.76 3.95 -5.96
N GLY A 35 -20.75 4.22 -5.11
CA GLY A 35 -22.08 3.60 -5.19
C GLY A 35 -22.78 3.93 -6.51
N LYS A 36 -22.74 5.19 -6.95
CA LYS A 36 -23.27 5.62 -8.24
C LYS A 36 -22.58 4.91 -9.41
N ARG A 37 -21.25 4.74 -9.38
CA ARG A 37 -20.52 3.99 -10.42
C ARG A 37 -20.94 2.52 -10.46
N LEU A 38 -21.05 1.89 -9.30
CA LEU A 38 -21.52 0.52 -9.19
C LEU A 38 -22.94 0.35 -9.73
N ALA A 39 -23.87 1.19 -9.28
CA ALA A 39 -25.26 1.15 -9.70
C ALA A 39 -25.42 1.34 -11.21
N ALA A 40 -24.63 2.23 -11.82
CA ALA A 40 -24.66 2.48 -13.26
C ALA A 40 -24.17 1.30 -14.11
N GLY A 41 -23.30 0.44 -13.57
CA GLY A 41 -22.80 -0.75 -14.27
C GLY A 41 -23.73 -1.96 -14.16
N LEU A 42 -24.63 -1.98 -13.18
CA LEU A 42 -25.53 -3.11 -12.91
C LEU A 42 -26.77 -3.08 -13.84
N ASP A 43 -27.29 -4.26 -14.17
CA ASP A 43 -28.41 -4.44 -15.12
C ASP A 43 -29.81 -4.21 -14.51
N GLY A 44 -29.89 -3.85 -13.22
CA GLY A 44 -31.15 -3.64 -12.50
C GLY A 44 -31.94 -4.91 -12.18
N SER A 45 -31.44 -6.11 -12.49
CA SER A 45 -32.06 -7.37 -12.08
C SER A 45 -32.10 -7.50 -10.55
N GLU A 46 -33.00 -8.34 -10.03
CA GLU A 46 -33.08 -8.62 -8.58
C GLU A 46 -31.72 -9.07 -8.01
N SER A 47 -31.00 -9.92 -8.75
CA SER A 47 -29.67 -10.37 -8.33
C SER A 47 -28.63 -9.23 -8.31
N SER A 48 -28.69 -8.31 -9.27
CA SER A 48 -27.87 -7.10 -9.27
C SER A 48 -28.20 -6.17 -8.11
N LEU A 49 -29.48 -5.98 -7.79
CA LEU A 49 -29.92 -5.19 -6.63
C LEU A 49 -29.43 -5.81 -5.33
N ARG A 50 -29.51 -7.13 -5.17
CA ARG A 50 -28.95 -7.84 -4.00
C ARG A 50 -27.43 -7.67 -3.88
N ALA A 51 -26.70 -7.67 -4.99
CA ALA A 51 -25.25 -7.43 -4.97
C ALA A 51 -24.92 -5.98 -4.56
N PHE A 52 -25.71 -5.01 -5.02
CA PHE A 52 -25.59 -3.60 -4.61
C PHE A 52 -25.87 -3.42 -3.12
N GLU A 53 -26.96 -4.01 -2.62
CA GLU A 53 -27.32 -4.02 -1.20
C GLU A 53 -26.23 -4.66 -0.33
N ALA A 54 -25.69 -5.81 -0.75
CA ALA A 54 -24.59 -6.45 -0.05
C ALA A 54 -23.32 -5.59 -0.02
N TRP A 55 -22.96 -4.95 -1.13
CA TRP A 55 -21.86 -3.98 -1.15
C TRP A 55 -22.11 -2.82 -0.19
N LEU A 56 -23.34 -2.28 -0.17
CA LEU A 56 -23.71 -1.17 0.69
C LEU A 56 -23.64 -1.55 2.17
N GLY A 57 -24.13 -2.74 2.55
CA GLY A 57 -24.00 -3.28 3.91
C GLY A 57 -22.55 -3.40 4.36
N LEU A 58 -21.66 -3.89 3.49
CA LEU A 58 -20.22 -3.99 3.79
C LEU A 58 -19.55 -2.61 3.88
N VAL A 59 -19.98 -1.63 3.08
CA VAL A 59 -19.50 -0.24 3.21
C VAL A 59 -19.92 0.38 4.53
N VAL A 60 -21.18 0.17 4.96
CA VAL A 60 -21.66 0.63 6.27
C VAL A 60 -20.79 0.06 7.39
N GLU A 61 -20.51 -1.24 7.33
CA GLU A 61 -19.67 -1.91 8.31
C GLU A 61 -18.23 -1.41 8.27
N ALA A 62 -17.65 -1.20 7.08
CA ALA A 62 -16.30 -0.65 6.94
C ALA A 62 -16.16 0.76 7.51
N ILE A 63 -17.16 1.63 7.34
CA ILE A 63 -17.20 2.96 7.97
C ILE A 63 -17.31 2.79 9.49
N GLY A 64 -18.25 1.96 9.94
CA GLY A 64 -18.52 1.72 11.35
C GLY A 64 -17.32 1.18 12.14
N LEU A 65 -16.51 0.33 11.50
CA LEU A 65 -15.25 -0.20 12.04
C LEU A 65 -14.07 0.78 11.87
N GLY A 66 -14.24 1.85 11.10
CA GLY A 66 -13.21 2.84 10.79
C GLY A 66 -12.16 2.37 9.78
N TYR A 67 -12.48 1.36 8.96
CA TYR A 67 -11.62 0.88 7.88
C TYR A 67 -11.59 1.85 6.70
N ILE A 68 -12.70 2.54 6.43
CA ILE A 68 -12.76 3.65 5.47
C ILE A 68 -12.77 4.96 6.24
N ARG A 69 -11.80 5.84 5.97
CA ARG A 69 -11.65 7.10 6.71
C ARG A 69 -12.24 8.32 5.97
N PRO A 70 -12.50 9.43 6.68
CA PRO A 70 -12.88 10.69 6.06
C PRO A 70 -11.80 11.21 5.10
N GLY A 71 -12.20 11.97 4.08
CA GLY A 71 -11.28 12.45 3.03
C GLY A 71 -10.96 11.40 1.95
N VAL A 72 -11.62 10.24 2.02
CA VAL A 72 -11.45 9.17 1.04
C VAL A 72 -12.08 9.50 -0.31
N VAL A 73 -13.23 10.17 -0.29
CA VAL A 73 -13.91 10.71 -1.46
C VAL A 73 -13.56 12.20 -1.53
N GLY A 74 -12.86 12.63 -2.57
CA GLY A 74 -12.46 14.03 -2.71
C GLY A 74 -13.67 14.94 -2.97
N GLU A 75 -13.63 16.16 -2.44
CA GLU A 75 -14.51 17.24 -2.90
C GLU A 75 -14.08 17.67 -4.31
N GLY A 76 -14.81 17.21 -5.34
CA GLY A 76 -14.70 17.70 -6.72
C GLY A 76 -14.32 16.69 -7.81
N ASP A 77 -14.62 17.03 -9.06
CA ASP A 77 -14.49 16.23 -10.29
C ASP A 77 -13.04 15.94 -10.75
N ALA A 78 -12.02 16.35 -9.98
CA ALA A 78 -10.64 16.11 -10.38
C ALA A 78 -10.15 14.77 -9.79
N PRO A 79 -9.81 13.76 -10.62
CA PRO A 79 -9.23 12.52 -10.13
C PRO A 79 -7.80 12.80 -9.65
N ARG A 80 -7.65 13.15 -8.37
CA ARG A 80 -6.36 12.93 -7.70
C ARG A 80 -6.13 11.43 -7.70
N VAL A 81 -4.97 11.00 -8.17
CA VAL A 81 -4.53 9.60 -8.07
C VAL A 81 -4.50 9.24 -6.58
N ARG A 82 -5.62 8.72 -6.10
CA ARG A 82 -5.85 8.34 -4.71
C ARG A 82 -5.02 7.09 -4.44
N ARG A 83 -4.20 7.14 -3.40
CA ARG A 83 -3.51 5.95 -2.89
C ARG A 83 -4.32 5.37 -1.74
N PRO A 84 -4.79 4.12 -1.84
CA PRO A 84 -5.55 3.52 -0.76
C PRO A 84 -4.67 3.37 0.48
N GLU A 85 -5.22 3.66 1.66
CA GLU A 85 -4.47 3.52 2.91
C GLU A 85 -4.67 2.17 3.59
N ASN A 86 -5.51 1.29 3.02
CA ASN A 86 -5.65 -0.12 3.37
C ASN A 86 -6.38 -0.87 2.25
N LEU A 87 -6.39 -2.21 2.36
CA LEU A 87 -6.95 -3.07 1.33
C LEU A 87 -8.48 -2.95 1.21
N VAL A 88 -9.21 -2.73 2.32
CA VAL A 88 -10.66 -2.53 2.31
C VAL A 88 -11.01 -1.27 1.52
N GLU A 89 -10.32 -0.16 1.77
CA GLU A 89 -10.48 1.07 1.00
C GLU A 89 -10.26 0.84 -0.49
N TRP A 90 -9.15 0.20 -0.88
CA TRP A 90 -8.90 -0.09 -2.29
C TRP A 90 -9.99 -0.96 -2.91
N LEU A 91 -10.39 -2.03 -2.22
CA LEU A 91 -11.37 -2.98 -2.72
C LEU A 91 -12.74 -2.33 -2.89
N PHE A 92 -13.28 -1.70 -1.85
CA PHE A 92 -14.67 -1.26 -1.82
C PHE A 92 -14.90 0.13 -2.41
N VAL A 93 -13.89 0.99 -2.43
CA VAL A 93 -14.01 2.37 -2.95
C VAL A 93 -13.50 2.49 -4.38
N ASP A 94 -12.41 1.80 -4.71
CA ASP A 94 -11.72 1.97 -6.00
C ASP A 94 -12.00 0.81 -6.95
N MET A 95 -11.81 -0.44 -6.52
CA MET A 95 -11.81 -1.60 -7.42
C MET A 95 -13.20 -2.18 -7.70
N LEU A 96 -13.93 -2.59 -6.66
CA LEU A 96 -15.20 -3.31 -6.77
C LEU A 96 -16.30 -2.50 -7.48
N PRO A 97 -16.45 -1.18 -7.27
CA PRO A 97 -17.49 -0.42 -7.95
C PRO A 97 -17.45 -0.54 -9.47
N ASP A 98 -16.25 -0.60 -10.05
CA ASP A 98 -16.07 -0.68 -11.50
C ASP A 98 -15.94 -2.14 -11.97
N THR A 99 -15.59 -3.06 -11.07
CA THR A 99 -15.26 -4.46 -11.43
C THR A 99 -16.42 -5.40 -11.23
N LEU A 100 -17.18 -5.24 -10.14
CA LEU A 100 -18.28 -6.14 -9.77
C LEU A 100 -19.35 -6.30 -10.86
N PRO A 101 -19.73 -5.24 -11.62
CA PRO A 101 -20.68 -5.39 -12.72
C PRO A 101 -20.22 -6.34 -13.83
N THR A 102 -18.91 -6.43 -14.06
CA THR A 102 -18.30 -7.28 -15.09
C THR A 102 -18.18 -8.75 -14.68
N VAL A 103 -18.44 -9.06 -13.41
CA VAL A 103 -18.40 -10.43 -12.86
C VAL A 103 -19.73 -11.13 -13.17
N PRO A 104 -19.70 -12.42 -13.55
CA PRO A 104 -20.91 -13.23 -13.67
C PRO A 104 -21.78 -13.14 -12.41
N ILE A 105 -23.10 -13.02 -12.57
CA ILE A 105 -24.04 -12.72 -11.49
C ILE A 105 -23.88 -13.68 -10.31
N GLU A 106 -23.73 -14.97 -10.60
CA GLU A 106 -23.54 -16.06 -9.65
C GLU A 106 -22.25 -15.94 -8.81
N ALA A 107 -21.23 -15.23 -9.31
CA ALA A 107 -19.94 -15.08 -8.63
C ALA A 107 -19.80 -13.77 -7.84
N ARG A 108 -20.71 -12.80 -8.02
CA ARG A 108 -20.62 -11.46 -7.40
C ARG A 108 -20.61 -11.52 -5.87
N MET A 109 -21.53 -12.29 -5.27
CA MET A 109 -21.60 -12.45 -3.82
C MET A 109 -20.35 -13.12 -3.24
N GLY A 110 -19.84 -14.14 -3.94
CA GLY A 110 -18.59 -14.80 -3.56
C GLY A 110 -17.39 -13.85 -3.62
N LEU A 111 -17.32 -12.98 -4.63
CA LEU A 111 -16.27 -11.96 -4.72
C LEU A 111 -16.36 -10.93 -3.60
N LEU A 112 -17.56 -10.45 -3.24
CA LEU A 112 -17.75 -9.51 -2.14
C LEU A 112 -17.30 -10.11 -0.80
N ALA A 113 -17.72 -11.34 -0.49
CA ALA A 113 -17.30 -12.05 0.72
C ALA A 113 -15.77 -12.27 0.75
N LYS A 114 -15.18 -12.67 -0.39
CA LYS A 114 -13.72 -12.83 -0.50
C LYS A 114 -12.98 -11.52 -0.28
N ALA A 115 -13.44 -10.44 -0.91
CA ALA A 115 -12.86 -9.10 -0.76
C ALA A 115 -12.91 -8.63 0.70
N TRP A 116 -14.06 -8.82 1.37
CA TRP A 116 -14.21 -8.50 2.79
C TRP A 116 -13.22 -9.29 3.66
N ASN A 117 -13.24 -10.62 3.58
CA ASN A 117 -12.41 -11.48 4.43
C ASN A 117 -10.92 -11.20 4.26
N LEU A 118 -10.45 -10.96 3.03
CA LEU A 118 -9.05 -10.61 2.77
C LEU A 118 -8.70 -9.23 3.33
N GLY A 119 -9.58 -8.25 3.17
CA GLY A 119 -9.38 -6.90 3.67
C GLY A 119 -9.35 -6.84 5.20
N GLU A 120 -10.35 -7.45 5.84
CA GLU A 120 -10.47 -7.55 7.29
C GLU A 120 -9.30 -8.33 7.91
N GLY A 121 -8.90 -9.45 7.31
CA GLY A 121 -7.80 -10.28 7.80
C GLY A 121 -6.48 -9.51 7.96
N LEU A 122 -6.22 -8.50 7.12
CA LEU A 122 -5.02 -7.66 7.21
C LEU A 122 -5.07 -6.60 8.32
N PHE A 123 -6.21 -6.36 8.97
CA PHE A 123 -6.28 -5.49 10.14
C PHE A 123 -5.78 -6.19 11.42
N GLY A 124 -5.66 -7.52 11.42
CA GLY A 124 -4.97 -8.27 12.48
C GLY A 124 -3.44 -8.24 12.37
N GLU A 125 -2.91 -7.76 11.25
CA GLU A 125 -1.48 -7.73 10.93
C GLU A 125 -0.84 -6.36 11.23
N PRO A 126 0.50 -6.26 11.24
CA PRO A 126 1.17 -4.97 11.36
C PRO A 126 0.67 -3.95 10.31
N PRO A 127 0.40 -2.68 10.68
CA PRO A 127 -0.27 -1.71 9.78
C PRO A 127 0.41 -1.51 8.43
N TRP A 128 1.73 -1.66 8.39
CA TRP A 128 2.52 -1.52 7.17
C TRP A 128 2.18 -2.58 6.12
N LEU A 129 1.78 -3.78 6.54
CA LEU A 129 1.50 -4.88 5.62
C LEU A 129 0.23 -4.58 4.84
N ASN A 130 -0.80 -4.07 5.51
CA ASN A 130 -2.05 -3.67 4.89
C ASN A 130 -1.83 -2.55 3.84
N LEU A 131 -1.02 -1.54 4.19
CA LEU A 131 -0.62 -0.47 3.27
C LEU A 131 0.20 -0.97 2.08
N CYS A 132 1.15 -1.87 2.33
CA CYS A 132 1.98 -2.50 1.30
C CYS A 132 1.12 -3.28 0.32
N VAL A 133 0.21 -4.12 0.83
CA VAL A 133 -0.71 -4.91 0.02
C VAL A 133 -1.65 -4.00 -0.78
N ALA A 134 -2.27 -3.01 -0.15
CA ALA A 134 -3.16 -2.07 -0.83
C ALA A 134 -2.44 -1.34 -1.98
N SER A 135 -1.21 -0.89 -1.73
CA SER A 135 -0.40 -0.19 -2.74
C SER A 135 0.02 -1.12 -3.89
N ALA A 136 0.42 -2.36 -3.59
CA ALA A 136 0.77 -3.36 -4.59
C ALA A 136 -0.44 -3.79 -5.43
N MET A 137 -1.61 -3.89 -4.80
CA MET A 137 -2.87 -4.22 -5.47
C MET A 137 -3.35 -3.11 -6.40
N ALA A 138 -3.15 -1.85 -6.00
CA ALA A 138 -3.48 -0.67 -6.79
C ALA A 138 -2.51 -0.40 -7.95
N ALA A 139 -1.27 -0.92 -7.87
CA ALA A 139 -0.28 -0.75 -8.92
C ALA A 139 -0.74 -1.40 -10.24
N PRO A 140 -0.68 -0.69 -11.39
CA PRO A 140 -1.00 -1.27 -12.69
C PRO A 140 -0.09 -2.46 -12.99
N SER A 141 -0.66 -3.63 -13.23
CA SER A 141 0.11 -4.80 -13.65
C SER A 141 0.14 -4.89 -15.17
N ALA A 142 1.31 -4.68 -15.76
CA ALA A 142 1.52 -4.77 -17.22
C ALA A 142 1.27 -6.17 -17.81
N SER A 143 1.09 -7.19 -16.96
CA SER A 143 0.93 -8.60 -17.36
C SER A 143 -0.37 -9.24 -16.86
N ALA A 144 -1.29 -8.48 -16.25
CA ALA A 144 -2.53 -9.05 -15.75
C ALA A 144 -3.50 -9.30 -16.91
N SER A 145 -3.80 -10.57 -17.18
CA SER A 145 -4.96 -10.96 -17.99
C SER A 145 -6.25 -10.47 -17.29
N ALA A 146 -7.34 -10.30 -18.05
CA ALA A 146 -8.62 -9.87 -17.48
C ALA A 146 -9.07 -10.76 -16.30
N GLY A 147 -8.77 -12.07 -16.34
CA GLY A 147 -9.04 -13.01 -15.25
C GLY A 147 -8.20 -12.79 -13.99
N ALA A 148 -6.98 -12.27 -14.12
CA ALA A 148 -6.09 -12.00 -12.97
C ALA A 148 -6.62 -10.89 -12.05
N ARG A 149 -7.54 -10.04 -12.53
CA ARG A 149 -8.19 -9.00 -11.71
C ARG A 149 -9.09 -9.60 -10.63
N PHE A 150 -9.65 -10.79 -10.87
CA PHE A 150 -10.57 -11.47 -9.94
C PHE A 150 -9.86 -12.48 -9.03
N ASP A 151 -8.62 -12.86 -9.33
CA ASP A 151 -7.77 -13.69 -8.47
C ASP A 151 -7.17 -12.88 -7.30
N LEU A 152 -8.04 -12.38 -6.41
CA LEU A 152 -7.61 -11.56 -5.26
C LEU A 152 -6.65 -12.30 -4.34
N GLU A 153 -6.89 -13.59 -4.11
CA GLU A 153 -6.09 -14.41 -3.20
C GLU A 153 -4.73 -14.77 -3.80
N GLY A 154 -4.68 -15.24 -5.06
CA GLY A 154 -3.40 -15.51 -5.68
C GLY A 154 -2.56 -14.25 -5.84
N ARG A 155 -3.19 -13.09 -6.09
CA ARG A 155 -2.49 -11.79 -6.05
C ARG A 155 -1.95 -11.47 -4.65
N LEU A 156 -2.76 -11.65 -3.61
CA LEU A 156 -2.35 -11.42 -2.23
C LEU A 156 -1.17 -12.32 -1.88
N LEU A 157 -1.27 -13.63 -2.14
CA LEU A 157 -0.21 -14.60 -1.87
C LEU A 157 1.10 -14.20 -2.56
N ARG A 158 1.06 -13.80 -3.84
CA ARG A 158 2.27 -13.32 -4.54
C ARG A 158 2.89 -12.08 -3.90
N ILE A 159 2.07 -11.16 -3.40
CA ILE A 159 2.55 -9.96 -2.70
C ILE A 159 3.16 -10.35 -1.35
N LEU A 160 2.48 -11.21 -0.58
CA LEU A 160 2.95 -11.67 0.73
C LEU A 160 4.23 -12.50 0.59
N ASP A 161 4.30 -13.42 -0.37
CA ASP A 161 5.49 -14.20 -0.68
C ASP A 161 6.67 -13.28 -0.98
N ALA A 162 6.47 -12.24 -1.80
CA ALA A 162 7.52 -11.27 -2.09
C ALA A 162 7.91 -10.43 -0.86
N ALA A 163 6.93 -10.03 -0.05
CA ALA A 163 7.15 -9.16 1.11
C ALA A 163 7.82 -9.89 2.28
N LEU A 164 7.47 -11.15 2.48
CA LEU A 164 7.84 -11.96 3.64
C LEU A 164 8.88 -13.04 3.30
N ALA A 165 9.32 -13.14 2.04
CA ALA A 165 10.34 -14.09 1.62
C ALA A 165 11.58 -14.02 2.52
N PRO A 166 11.99 -15.13 3.14
CA PRO A 166 13.22 -15.17 3.91
C PRO A 166 14.39 -14.91 2.96
N ARG A 167 15.32 -14.06 3.40
CA ARG A 167 16.59 -13.85 2.71
C ARG A 167 17.72 -14.58 3.41
N ALA A 168 18.60 -15.17 2.61
CA ALA A 168 19.84 -15.71 3.11
C ALA A 168 20.66 -14.60 3.81
N ARG A 169 21.41 -14.98 4.85
CA ARG A 169 22.33 -14.04 5.48
C ARG A 169 23.46 -13.71 4.50
N SER A 170 23.71 -12.42 4.35
CA SER A 170 24.83 -11.94 3.54
C SER A 170 26.18 -12.20 4.21
N THR A 171 27.18 -12.46 3.39
CA THR A 171 28.58 -12.55 3.82
C THR A 171 29.30 -11.21 3.86
N TRP A 172 28.71 -10.17 3.26
CA TRP A 172 29.27 -8.82 3.12
C TRP A 172 30.62 -8.76 2.39
N LYS A 173 30.98 -9.81 1.65
CA LYS A 173 32.25 -9.90 0.91
C LYS A 173 32.17 -9.39 -0.54
N GLY A 174 30.97 -9.03 -1.00
CA GLY A 174 30.73 -8.63 -2.39
C GLY A 174 30.74 -9.83 -3.37
N PRO A 175 30.59 -9.57 -4.69
CA PRO A 175 30.46 -8.26 -5.32
C PRO A 175 29.14 -7.57 -4.96
N PHE A 176 29.20 -6.26 -4.69
CA PHE A 176 28.04 -5.45 -4.37
C PHE A 176 27.30 -5.00 -5.63
N VAL A 177 25.96 -5.09 -5.61
CA VAL A 177 25.10 -4.55 -6.66
C VAL A 177 24.44 -3.28 -6.17
N VAL A 178 24.51 -2.22 -6.97
CA VAL A 178 23.92 -0.92 -6.66
C VAL A 178 22.69 -0.69 -7.54
N ARG A 179 21.56 -0.36 -6.91
CA ARG A 179 20.30 0.02 -7.57
C ARG A 179 19.81 1.35 -7.00
N THR A 180 18.98 2.07 -7.74
CA THR A 180 18.33 3.29 -7.25
C THR A 180 16.82 3.17 -7.33
N ILE A 181 16.13 3.68 -6.32
CA ILE A 181 14.66 3.76 -6.26
C ILE A 181 14.28 5.23 -6.25
N ASP A 182 13.32 5.62 -7.08
CA ASP A 182 12.84 6.99 -7.17
C ASP A 182 11.64 7.19 -6.22
N LEU A 183 11.82 8.03 -5.20
CA LEU A 183 10.77 8.26 -4.21
C LEU A 183 9.78 9.36 -4.61
N ARG A 184 9.97 9.98 -5.78
CA ARG A 184 8.94 10.84 -6.40
C ARG A 184 7.66 10.07 -6.73
N GLU A 185 7.78 8.75 -6.89
CA GLU A 185 6.63 7.88 -7.05
C GLU A 185 5.75 7.90 -5.81
N VAL A 186 6.29 8.04 -4.59
CA VAL A 186 5.47 8.12 -3.37
C VAL A 186 4.78 9.46 -3.27
N GLU A 187 5.55 10.54 -3.40
CA GLU A 187 5.08 11.91 -3.40
C GLU A 187 6.08 12.76 -4.20
N SER A 188 5.57 13.60 -5.09
CA SER A 188 6.37 14.38 -6.04
C SER A 188 7.42 15.27 -5.35
N ALA A 189 7.04 15.84 -4.19
CA ALA A 189 7.88 16.69 -3.37
C ALA A 189 8.65 15.93 -2.26
N PHE A 190 8.64 14.59 -2.25
CA PHE A 190 9.29 13.80 -1.21
C PHE A 190 10.80 14.02 -1.19
N LEU A 191 11.35 14.39 -0.03
CA LEU A 191 12.79 14.60 0.16
C LEU A 191 13.37 13.57 1.14
N PRO A 192 14.04 12.51 0.66
CA PRO A 192 14.54 11.41 1.49
C PRO A 192 15.49 11.87 2.59
N GLY A 193 15.14 11.50 3.81
CA GLY A 193 15.81 11.88 5.05
C GLY A 193 16.42 10.70 5.76
N ARG A 194 16.13 10.61 7.06
CA ARG A 194 16.55 9.48 7.91
C ARG A 194 15.94 8.18 7.38
N VAL A 195 16.72 7.11 7.42
CA VAL A 195 16.28 5.77 7.03
C VAL A 195 16.52 4.76 8.13
N HIS A 196 15.65 3.77 8.22
CA HIS A 196 15.84 2.58 9.04
C HIS A 196 15.04 1.40 8.46
N PHE A 197 15.41 0.18 8.82
CA PHE A 197 14.64 -1.01 8.45
C PHE A 197 13.57 -1.28 9.51
N GLY A 198 12.31 -1.45 9.08
CA GLY A 198 11.22 -1.97 9.93
C GLY A 198 11.11 -3.49 9.88
N ALA A 199 11.59 -4.10 8.80
CA ALA A 199 11.80 -5.54 8.63
C ALA A 199 13.01 -5.75 7.69
N PRO A 200 13.57 -6.96 7.54
CA PRO A 200 14.80 -7.16 6.80
C PRO A 200 14.81 -6.64 5.34
N THR A 201 13.65 -6.63 4.69
CA THR A 201 13.43 -6.13 3.31
C THR A 201 12.58 -4.86 3.26
N LEU A 202 12.14 -4.33 4.39
CA LEU A 202 11.23 -3.20 4.46
C LEU A 202 11.92 -2.00 5.09
N VAL A 203 12.05 -0.92 4.33
CA VAL A 203 12.69 0.33 4.77
C VAL A 203 11.66 1.41 5.01
N CYS A 204 11.81 2.10 6.14
CA CYS A 204 11.16 3.36 6.41
C CYS A 204 12.08 4.50 6.00
N VAL A 205 11.60 5.39 5.15
CA VAL A 205 12.28 6.61 4.73
C VAL A 205 11.47 7.81 5.22
N HIS A 206 12.08 8.67 6.02
CA HIS A 206 11.44 9.88 6.53
C HIS A 206 11.60 11.02 5.53
N ASP A 207 10.58 11.86 5.34
CA ASP A 207 10.76 13.12 4.62
C ASP A 207 11.56 14.11 5.49
N ARG A 208 12.52 14.83 4.89
CA ARG A 208 13.38 15.77 5.62
C ARG A 208 12.67 17.03 6.08
N LYS A 209 11.62 17.45 5.38
CA LYS A 209 10.91 18.71 5.61
C LYS A 209 9.57 18.50 6.31
N ARG A 210 8.94 17.34 6.13
CA ARG A 210 7.60 17.03 6.64
C ARG A 210 7.69 15.88 7.65
N PRO A 211 7.61 16.14 8.96
CA PRO A 211 7.83 15.12 10.00
C PRO A 211 6.74 14.05 10.05
N ASP A 212 5.55 14.35 9.54
CA ASP A 212 4.39 13.47 9.43
C ASP A 212 4.41 12.58 8.17
N LEU A 213 5.36 12.82 7.27
CA LEU A 213 5.45 12.08 6.02
C LEU A 213 6.61 11.09 6.03
N SER A 214 6.27 9.82 5.83
CA SER A 214 7.23 8.74 5.61
C SER A 214 6.81 7.87 4.44
N ALA A 215 7.80 7.22 3.84
CA ALA A 215 7.64 6.22 2.81
C ALA A 215 8.06 4.85 3.34
N GLY A 216 7.22 3.84 3.10
CA GLY A 216 7.59 2.44 3.18
C GLY A 216 8.17 2.00 1.83
N VAL A 217 9.28 1.29 1.85
CA VAL A 217 9.90 0.75 0.64
C VAL A 217 10.16 -0.73 0.86
N LEU A 218 9.36 -1.57 0.19
CA LEU A 218 9.60 -2.99 0.13
C LEU A 218 10.64 -3.28 -0.96
N LEU A 219 11.75 -3.85 -0.54
CA LEU A 219 12.91 -4.13 -1.38
C LEU A 219 12.78 -5.52 -1.98
N GLY A 220 12.53 -5.57 -3.29
CA GLY A 220 12.42 -6.81 -4.03
C GLY A 220 13.76 -7.55 -4.09
N ALA A 221 13.66 -8.87 -4.20
CA ALA A 221 14.82 -9.70 -4.50
C ALA A 221 15.55 -9.24 -5.78
N ARG A 222 16.78 -9.73 -6.01
CA ARG A 222 17.53 -9.35 -7.20
C ARG A 222 16.71 -9.63 -8.48
N GLY A 223 16.40 -8.58 -9.23
CA GLY A 223 15.56 -8.64 -10.44
C GLY A 223 14.05 -8.45 -10.21
N ALA A 224 13.58 -8.50 -8.96
CA ALA A 224 12.20 -8.18 -8.62
C ALA A 224 12.02 -6.65 -8.44
N PRO A 225 10.84 -6.11 -8.77
CA PRO A 225 10.53 -4.70 -8.57
C PRO A 225 10.53 -4.34 -7.08
N ASN A 226 10.88 -3.09 -6.78
CA ASN A 226 10.67 -2.52 -5.46
C ASN A 226 9.28 -1.86 -5.44
N LEU A 227 8.68 -1.79 -4.25
CA LEU A 227 7.42 -1.09 -4.05
C LEU A 227 7.63 0.04 -3.05
N ALA A 228 7.41 1.28 -3.48
CA ALA A 228 7.43 2.45 -2.63
C ALA A 228 6.00 2.95 -2.39
N PHE A 229 5.63 3.10 -1.11
CA PHE A 229 4.29 3.48 -0.69
C PHE A 229 4.33 4.48 0.45
N ARG A 230 3.25 5.25 0.62
CA ARG A 230 3.11 6.14 1.78
C ARG A 230 2.86 5.27 3.01
N SER A 231 3.56 5.54 4.09
CA SER A 231 3.46 4.74 5.31
C SER A 231 3.58 5.63 6.55
N PRO A 232 2.92 5.28 7.66
CA PRO A 232 3.38 5.74 8.96
C PRO A 232 4.80 5.24 9.22
N CYS A 233 5.43 5.76 10.27
CA CYS A 233 6.73 5.25 10.72
C CYS A 233 6.61 3.75 11.04
N LEU A 234 7.49 2.93 10.46
CA LEU A 234 7.37 1.47 10.50
C LEU A 234 7.90 0.84 11.79
N ALA A 235 8.75 1.56 12.51
CA ALA A 235 9.26 1.17 13.81
C ALA A 235 9.81 2.40 14.53
N ASP A 236 9.87 2.34 15.85
CA ASP A 236 10.78 3.20 16.59
C ASP A 236 12.21 2.68 16.45
N LYS A 237 13.14 3.63 16.34
CA LYS A 237 14.59 3.49 16.20
C LYS A 237 15.14 2.10 16.58
N VAL A 238 15.59 1.33 15.58
CA VAL A 238 16.25 0.03 15.81
C VAL A 238 17.61 0.29 16.45
N GLU A 239 17.88 -0.37 17.58
CA GLU A 239 19.21 -0.38 18.18
C GLU A 239 20.24 -0.92 17.18
N PRO A 240 21.48 -0.37 17.15
CA PRO A 240 22.49 -0.85 16.24
C PRO A 240 22.75 -2.34 16.48
N ASP A 241 22.49 -3.17 15.47
CA ASP A 241 22.77 -4.59 15.55
C ASP A 241 24.28 -4.81 15.35
N PRO A 242 24.99 -5.32 16.38
CA PRO A 242 26.45 -5.46 16.33
C PRO A 242 26.92 -6.49 15.31
N SER A 243 26.02 -7.33 14.77
CA SER A 243 26.34 -8.29 13.71
C SER A 243 26.36 -7.67 12.30
N LEU A 244 25.95 -6.42 12.14
CA LEU A 244 25.97 -5.71 10.86
C LEU A 244 27.35 -5.12 10.58
N PRO A 245 27.73 -4.98 9.29
CA PRO A 245 28.98 -4.33 8.93
C PRO A 245 28.96 -2.86 9.33
N THR A 246 30.13 -2.30 9.60
CA THR A 246 30.28 -0.85 9.69
C THR A 246 29.99 -0.24 8.34
N VAL A 247 29.06 0.71 8.28
CA VAL A 247 28.74 1.43 7.05
C VAL A 247 29.03 2.91 7.22
N THR A 248 29.87 3.47 6.35
CA THR A 248 30.19 4.89 6.36
C THR A 248 29.94 5.54 5.01
N LEU A 249 29.47 6.79 5.05
CA LEU A 249 29.20 7.59 3.87
C LEU A 249 30.44 8.40 3.49
N GLY A 250 30.90 8.26 2.26
CA GLY A 250 31.92 9.10 1.66
C GLY A 250 31.36 9.98 0.53
N GLN A 251 32.26 10.75 -0.09
CA GLN A 251 31.94 11.53 -1.28
C GLN A 251 31.84 10.60 -2.50
N ALA A 252 30.66 10.53 -3.12
CA ALA A 252 30.32 9.62 -4.22
C ALA A 252 30.51 8.10 -3.94
N VAL A 253 30.61 7.71 -2.66
CA VAL A 253 30.97 6.34 -2.29
C VAL A 253 30.35 5.94 -0.96
N LEU A 254 30.07 4.64 -0.84
CA LEU A 254 29.69 3.98 0.38
C LEU A 254 30.80 3.01 0.78
N TYR A 255 31.22 3.02 2.04
CA TYR A 255 32.11 1.99 2.57
C TYR A 255 31.28 0.99 3.37
N VAL A 256 31.42 -0.30 3.03
CA VAL A 256 30.81 -1.41 3.75
C VAL A 256 31.96 -2.27 4.27
N SER A 257 32.25 -2.17 5.57
CA SER A 257 33.52 -2.61 6.14
C SER A 257 34.70 -2.02 5.35
N ASP A 258 35.58 -2.85 4.81
CA ASP A 258 36.73 -2.41 4.01
C ASP A 258 36.40 -2.23 2.51
N ALA A 259 35.18 -2.60 2.09
CA ALA A 259 34.80 -2.55 0.68
C ALA A 259 34.32 -1.15 0.28
N ARG A 260 34.88 -0.67 -0.84
CA ARG A 260 34.51 0.61 -1.46
C ARG A 260 33.44 0.39 -2.53
N VAL A 261 32.23 0.90 -2.31
CA VAL A 261 31.09 0.76 -3.23
C VAL A 261 30.74 2.12 -3.86
N PRO A 262 31.01 2.34 -5.15
CA PRO A 262 30.66 3.58 -5.84
C PRO A 262 29.14 3.79 -5.89
N LEU A 263 28.68 5.01 -5.60
CA LEU A 263 27.26 5.38 -5.68
C LEU A 263 27.02 6.33 -6.86
N PRO A 264 26.34 5.91 -7.93
CA PRO A 264 26.08 6.75 -9.10
C PRO A 264 25.27 8.00 -8.73
N HIS A 265 25.67 9.16 -9.24
CA HIS A 265 25.00 10.46 -9.01
C HIS A 265 24.90 10.90 -7.54
N TRP A 266 25.59 10.23 -6.63
CA TRP A 266 25.66 10.60 -5.22
C TRP A 266 26.68 11.72 -5.01
N LYS A 267 26.25 12.84 -4.40
CA LYS A 267 27.17 13.94 -4.07
C LYS A 267 27.29 14.13 -2.56
N ARG A 268 26.16 14.28 -1.86
CA ARG A 268 26.13 14.63 -0.43
C ARG A 268 25.32 13.60 0.35
N GLY A 269 26.01 12.66 0.98
CA GLY A 269 25.35 11.67 1.83
C GLY A 269 24.61 12.26 3.02
N HIS A 270 23.52 11.61 3.41
CA HIS A 270 22.67 12.06 4.51
C HIS A 270 22.46 10.98 5.57
N SER A 271 21.87 9.85 5.20
CA SER A 271 21.54 8.77 6.13
C SER A 271 21.80 7.42 5.48
N VAL A 272 22.08 6.42 6.30
CA VAL A 272 22.33 5.05 5.88
C VAL A 272 21.82 4.06 6.92
N ALA A 273 21.30 2.93 6.46
CA ALA A 273 20.89 1.82 7.29
C ALA A 273 21.32 0.50 6.63
N ALA A 274 21.64 -0.50 7.44
CA ALA A 274 21.95 -1.84 6.99
C ALA A 274 20.95 -2.85 7.60
N SER A 275 20.76 -3.98 6.92
CA SER A 275 19.90 -5.07 7.33
C SER A 275 20.63 -6.40 7.21
N ARG A 276 20.30 -7.35 8.09
CA ARG A 276 20.84 -8.73 8.09
C ARG A 276 20.58 -9.46 6.76
N ALA A 277 19.64 -8.99 5.96
CA ALA A 277 19.31 -9.49 4.64
C ALA A 277 20.30 -9.07 3.53
N GLY A 278 21.49 -8.56 3.88
CA GLY A 278 22.49 -8.16 2.89
C GLY A 278 22.19 -6.86 2.17
N LEU A 279 21.35 -6.02 2.78
CA LEU A 279 20.90 -4.78 2.18
C LEU A 279 21.46 -3.59 2.95
N VAL A 280 22.00 -2.63 2.22
CA VAL A 280 22.31 -1.29 2.73
C VAL A 280 21.53 -0.29 1.93
N VAL A 281 20.89 0.64 2.62
CA VAL A 281 20.10 1.69 2.01
C VAL A 281 20.64 3.04 2.43
N ALA A 282 20.83 3.93 1.46
CA ALA A 282 21.42 5.23 1.68
C ALA A 282 20.61 6.36 1.00
N THR A 283 20.56 7.53 1.63
CA THR A 283 19.90 8.74 1.14
C THR A 283 20.88 9.91 0.99
N ALA A 284 20.60 10.81 0.05
CA ALA A 284 21.43 11.99 -0.23
C ALA A 284 20.66 13.31 0.01
N LEU A 285 21.36 14.35 0.48
CA LEU A 285 20.81 15.68 0.74
C LEU A 285 20.26 16.37 -0.52
N ASP A 286 20.77 16.01 -1.68
CA ASP A 286 20.51 16.68 -2.96
C ASP A 286 19.78 15.79 -3.97
N SER A 287 19.13 14.73 -3.51
CA SER A 287 18.41 13.80 -4.37
C SER A 287 17.10 13.32 -3.76
N GLN A 288 16.16 12.94 -4.63
CA GLN A 288 14.91 12.25 -4.28
C GLN A 288 15.01 10.74 -4.45
N ARG A 289 16.23 10.22 -4.67
CA ARG A 289 16.50 8.80 -4.84
C ARG A 289 16.95 8.14 -3.55
N LEU A 290 16.68 6.86 -3.47
CA LEU A 290 17.20 5.93 -2.50
C LEU A 290 18.24 5.04 -3.19
N TRP A 291 19.43 4.90 -2.63
CA TRP A 291 20.44 3.97 -3.12
C TRP A 291 20.33 2.68 -2.34
N LEU A 292 20.19 1.57 -3.07
CA LEU A 292 20.17 0.23 -2.53
C LEU A 292 21.48 -0.46 -2.93
N VAL A 293 22.25 -0.86 -1.93
CA VAL A 293 23.44 -1.69 -2.10
C VAL A 293 23.14 -3.08 -1.56
N GLU A 294 23.28 -4.08 -2.41
CA GLU A 294 22.95 -5.47 -2.12
C GLU A 294 24.22 -6.33 -2.18
N SER A 295 24.48 -7.06 -1.10
CA SER A 295 25.50 -8.10 -1.03
C SER A 295 24.90 -9.46 -1.44
N PRO A 296 25.70 -10.38 -2.03
CA PRO A 296 25.31 -11.77 -2.21
C PRO A 296 25.05 -12.47 -0.88
#